data_AF-A0A927R2T6-F1
#
_entry.id   AF-A0A927R2T6-F1
#
_cell.length_a   1.000
_cell.length_b   1.000
_cell.length_c   1.000
_cell.angle_alpha   90.00
_cell.angle_beta   90.00
_cell.angle_gamma   90.00
#
_symmetry.space_group_name_H-M   'P 1'
#
loop_
_entity.id
_entity.type
_entity.pdbx_description
1 polymer ?
#
loop_
_entity_poly.entity_id
_entity_poly.type
_entity_poly.pdbx_seq_one_letter_code
_entity_poly.pdbx_strand_id
1 'polypeptide(L)'
;MSDDKLNPPYNDLIGDILKKYTEQGGMDNLKGHGKPLPEEYFSGDTFQHFQRIAMDGGHKPHWLKLQHEVRDEIEAIAALYTVDPMHDLEQRISELNEKISEHNKCCPPPMLKGSVYLSNLETAMERWK
;
A
#
# COMPACT_ATOMS: atom_id res chain seq x y z
N MET A 1 4.03 47.84 5.21
CA MET A 1 4.81 46.80 5.92
C MET A 1 4.21 46.66 7.31
N SER A 2 3.46 45.58 7.58
CA SER A 2 3.21 44.99 8.91
C SER A 2 1.95 44.14 8.85
N ASP A 3 2.10 42.83 8.75
CA ASP A 3 1.08 41.84 9.13
C ASP A 3 1.79 40.53 9.52
N ASP A 4 2.74 40.63 10.45
CA ASP A 4 3.54 39.49 10.96
C ASP A 4 3.42 39.38 12.49
N LYS A 5 2.20 39.49 13.02
CA LYS A 5 1.94 39.48 14.47
C LYS A 5 0.83 38.53 14.93
N LEU A 6 0.40 37.57 14.09
CA LEU A 6 -0.73 36.68 14.41
C LEU A 6 -0.38 35.21 14.64
N ASN A 7 0.87 34.77 14.51
CA ASN A 7 1.26 33.40 14.84
C ASN A 7 2.17 33.35 16.09
N PRO A 8 1.89 32.47 17.07
CA PRO A 8 2.85 32.16 18.11
C PRO A 8 4.14 31.60 17.47
N PRO A 9 5.32 31.73 18.11
CA PRO A 9 6.57 31.24 17.54
C PRO A 9 6.45 29.73 17.27
N TYR A 10 6.36 29.37 15.99
CA TYR A 10 6.33 27.99 15.53
C TYR A 10 7.75 27.46 15.56
N ASN A 11 8.02 26.49 16.44
CA ASN A 11 9.32 25.86 16.53
C ASN A 11 9.45 24.80 15.43
N ASP A 12 9.89 25.23 14.24
CA ASP A 12 10.13 24.35 13.10
C ASP A 12 11.47 23.62 13.25
N LEU A 13 11.47 22.56 14.06
CA LEU A 13 12.66 21.73 14.27
C LEU A 13 13.23 21.16 12.95
N ILE A 14 12.36 20.82 12.00
CA ILE A 14 12.77 20.30 10.68
C ILE A 14 13.41 21.43 9.87
N GLY A 15 12.79 22.60 9.84
CA GLY A 15 13.34 23.80 9.20
C GLY A 15 14.71 24.19 9.75
N ASP A 16 14.88 24.17 11.07
CA ASP A 16 16.16 24.47 11.72
C ASP A 16 17.25 23.46 11.36
N ILE A 17 16.91 22.16 11.28
CA ILE A 17 17.83 21.11 10.85
C ILE A 17 18.25 21.33 9.39
N LEU A 18 17.28 21.56 8.50
CA LEU A 18 17.53 21.78 7.08
C LEU A 18 18.40 23.03 6.85
N LYS A 19 18.13 24.11 7.59
CA LYS A 19 18.88 25.36 7.50
C LYS A 19 20.34 25.16 7.91
N LYS A 20 20.59 24.53 9.07
CA LYS A 20 21.95 24.20 9.52
C LYS A 20 22.68 23.29 8.52
N TYR A 21 22.00 22.28 7.98
CA TYR A 21 22.57 21.38 6.98
C TYR A 21 22.95 22.12 5.69
N THR A 22 22.12 23.06 5.26
CA THR A 22 22.38 23.91 4.09
C THR A 22 23.54 24.87 4.33
N GLU A 23 23.59 25.54 5.49
CA GLU A 23 24.68 26.44 5.89
C GLU A 23 26.05 25.74 5.96
N GLN A 24 26.06 24.43 6.25
CA GLN A 24 27.25 23.60 6.27
C GLN A 24 27.66 23.07 4.89
N GLY A 25 26.99 23.49 3.81
CA GLY A 25 27.26 23.04 2.45
C GLY A 25 26.73 21.63 2.14
N GLY A 26 25.86 21.08 2.98
CA GLY A 26 25.29 19.73 2.81
C GLY A 26 24.43 19.57 1.54
N MET A 27 24.02 20.67 0.94
CA MET A 27 23.25 20.73 -0.33
C MET A 27 24.14 20.81 -1.58
N ASP A 28 25.44 21.13 -1.44
CA ASP A 28 26.29 21.50 -2.58
C ASP A 28 26.63 20.32 -3.50
N ASN A 29 26.66 19.10 -2.96
CA ASN A 29 27.06 17.88 -3.67
C ASN A 29 25.95 16.82 -3.75
N LEU A 30 24.69 17.26 -3.89
CA LEU A 30 23.56 16.34 -4.05
C LEU A 30 23.65 15.59 -5.40
N LYS A 31 23.34 14.29 -5.35
CA LYS A 31 23.29 13.45 -6.55
C LYS A 31 22.23 14.00 -7.51
N GLY A 32 22.66 14.39 -8.70
CA GLY A 32 21.75 14.92 -9.73
C GLY A 32 21.48 16.43 -9.63
N HIS A 33 22.17 17.16 -8.74
CA HIS A 33 22.07 18.61 -8.68
C HIS A 33 22.39 19.26 -10.04
N GLY A 34 21.51 20.17 -10.49
CA GLY A 34 21.63 20.85 -11.78
C GLY A 34 21.33 19.99 -13.02
N LYS A 35 21.05 18.69 -12.87
CA LYS A 35 20.62 17.84 -13.99
C LYS A 35 19.10 17.95 -14.19
N PRO A 36 18.60 17.90 -15.44
CA PRO A 36 17.17 17.79 -15.67
C PRO A 36 16.63 16.51 -15.03
N LEU A 37 15.38 16.57 -14.59
CA LEU A 37 14.68 15.36 -14.12
C LEU A 37 14.54 14.37 -15.29
N PRO A 38 14.61 13.05 -15.03
CA PRO A 38 14.39 12.04 -16.05
C PRO A 38 13.00 12.18 -16.69
N GLU A 39 12.88 11.83 -17.97
CA GLU A 39 11.59 11.91 -18.68
C GLU A 39 10.53 11.01 -18.03
N GLU A 40 10.94 9.87 -17.44
CA GLU A 40 10.03 8.97 -16.74
C GLU A 40 9.47 9.57 -15.44
N TYR A 41 10.06 10.65 -14.92
CA TYR A 41 9.48 11.40 -13.81
C TYR A 41 8.24 12.18 -14.26
N PHE A 42 8.14 12.55 -15.53
CA PHE A 42 6.94 13.22 -16.03
C PHE A 42 5.86 12.22 -16.49
N SER A 43 6.17 10.92 -16.47
CA SER A 43 5.23 9.84 -16.76
C SER A 43 4.59 9.27 -15.49
N GLY A 44 3.31 8.91 -15.57
CA GLY A 44 2.56 8.30 -14.49
C GLY A 44 1.96 9.31 -13.51
N ASP A 45 1.01 8.83 -12.69
CA ASP A 45 0.43 9.62 -11.60
C ASP A 45 1.33 9.58 -10.34
N THR A 46 0.97 10.40 -9.34
CA THR A 46 1.69 10.47 -8.05
C THR A 46 1.74 9.13 -7.32
N PHE A 47 0.74 8.28 -7.48
CA PHE A 47 0.69 6.97 -6.84
C PHE A 47 1.67 6.00 -7.51
N GLN A 48 1.75 5.99 -8.84
CA GLN A 48 2.72 5.20 -9.59
C GLN A 48 4.17 5.58 -9.23
N HIS A 49 4.42 6.88 -9.02
CA HIS A 49 5.71 7.36 -8.53
C HIS A 49 6.04 6.84 -7.14
N PHE A 50 5.09 6.92 -6.21
CA PHE A 50 5.25 6.36 -4.87
C PHE A 50 5.55 4.86 -4.91
N GLN A 51 4.79 4.10 -5.71
CA GLN A 51 5.00 2.66 -5.88
C GLN A 51 6.40 2.36 -6.41
N ARG A 52 6.88 3.10 -7.41
CA ARG A 52 8.24 2.96 -7.95
C ARG A 52 9.31 3.18 -6.88
N ILE A 53 9.23 4.29 -6.14
CA ILE A 53 10.19 4.59 -5.07
C ILE A 53 10.16 3.53 -3.96
N ALA A 54 8.97 3.09 -3.57
CA ALA A 54 8.81 2.04 -2.56
C ALA A 54 9.45 0.72 -3.03
N MET A 55 9.22 0.32 -4.29
CA MET A 55 9.85 -0.87 -4.88
C MET A 55 11.37 -0.75 -4.97
N ASP A 56 11.90 0.41 -5.39
CA ASP A 56 13.34 0.67 -5.45
C ASP A 56 13.99 0.59 -4.06
N GLY A 57 13.25 0.96 -3.01
CA GLY A 57 13.65 0.80 -1.60
C GLY A 57 13.49 -0.62 -1.04
N GLY A 58 13.00 -1.58 -1.85
CA GLY A 58 12.72 -2.95 -1.41
C GLY A 58 11.45 -3.11 -0.57
N HIS A 59 10.61 -2.08 -0.49
CA HIS A 59 9.35 -2.13 0.22
C HIS A 59 8.26 -2.75 -0.64
N LYS A 60 7.60 -3.80 -0.13
CA LYS A 60 6.44 -4.41 -0.77
C LYS A 60 5.15 -3.80 -0.21
N PRO A 61 4.14 -3.54 -1.05
CA PRO A 61 2.85 -3.07 -0.56
C PRO A 61 2.20 -4.07 0.39
N HIS A 62 1.60 -3.58 1.48
CA HIS A 62 0.96 -4.43 2.49
C HIS A 62 -0.16 -5.32 1.92
N TRP A 63 -0.94 -4.81 0.96
CA TRP A 63 -2.03 -5.54 0.32
C TRP A 63 -1.58 -6.82 -0.40
N LEU A 64 -0.30 -6.94 -0.78
CA LEU A 64 0.24 -8.15 -1.41
C LEU A 64 0.36 -9.30 -0.40
N LYS A 65 0.66 -8.99 0.85
CA LYS A 65 0.64 -9.97 1.95
C LYS A 65 -0.78 -10.47 2.17
N LEU A 66 -1.74 -9.54 2.27
CA LEU A 66 -3.16 -9.86 2.42
C LEU A 66 -3.66 -10.70 1.23
N GLN A 67 -3.20 -10.41 0.01
CA GLN A 67 -3.56 -11.18 -1.17
C GLN A 67 -3.15 -12.66 -1.07
N HIS A 68 -1.93 -12.93 -0.60
CA HIS A 68 -1.48 -14.31 -0.38
C HIS A 68 -2.26 -14.98 0.76
N GLU A 69 -2.49 -14.28 1.87
CA GLU A 69 -3.26 -14.81 2.99
C GLU A 69 -4.69 -15.18 2.58
N VAL A 70 -5.35 -14.34 1.79
CA VAL A 70 -6.70 -14.62 1.24
C VAL A 70 -6.68 -15.84 0.31
N ARG A 71 -5.70 -15.94 -0.59
CA ARG A 71 -5.56 -17.10 -1.49
C ARG A 71 -5.40 -18.39 -0.69
N ASP A 72 -4.46 -18.42 0.24
CA ASP A 72 -4.14 -19.61 1.03
C ASP A 72 -5.34 -20.04 1.89
N GLU A 73 -6.12 -19.08 2.39
CA GLU A 73 -7.34 -19.34 3.16
C GLU A 73 -8.50 -19.86 2.30
N ILE A 74 -8.66 -19.36 1.07
CA ILE A 74 -9.62 -19.92 0.10
C ILE A 74 -9.28 -21.39 -0.20
N GLU A 75 -8.00 -21.70 -0.43
CA GLU A 75 -7.54 -23.08 -0.67
C GLU A 75 -7.80 -23.97 0.56
N ALA A 76 -7.55 -23.47 1.77
CA ALA A 76 -7.83 -24.19 3.00
C ALA A 76 -9.33 -24.47 3.20
N ILE A 77 -10.20 -23.49 2.94
CA ILE A 77 -11.66 -23.65 3.02
C ILE A 77 -12.15 -24.68 1.98
N ALA A 78 -11.63 -24.63 0.75
CA ALA A 78 -11.96 -25.59 -0.30
C ALA A 78 -11.56 -27.02 0.07
N ALA A 79 -10.37 -27.20 0.67
CA ALA A 79 -9.92 -28.50 1.14
C ALA A 79 -10.83 -29.04 2.28
N LEU A 80 -11.18 -28.22 3.27
CA LEU A 80 -12.04 -28.62 4.38
C LEU A 80 -13.45 -29.00 3.93
N TYR A 81 -14.01 -28.27 2.97
CA TYR A 81 -15.33 -28.55 2.40
C TYR A 81 -15.44 -29.97 1.81
N THR A 82 -14.35 -30.53 1.29
CA THR A 82 -14.34 -31.89 0.73
C THR A 82 -14.29 -33.01 1.77
N VAL A 83 -13.86 -32.70 3.00
CA VAL A 83 -13.58 -33.70 4.04
C VAL A 83 -14.70 -33.81 5.07
N ASP A 84 -15.26 -32.68 5.53
CA ASP A 84 -16.39 -32.68 6.47
C ASP A 84 -17.17 -31.33 6.44
N PRO A 85 -18.44 -31.32 5.99
CA PRO A 85 -19.27 -30.11 5.93
C PRO A 85 -19.66 -29.52 7.28
N MET A 86 -19.40 -30.20 8.41
CA MET A 86 -19.86 -29.77 9.75
C MET A 86 -18.96 -28.73 10.43
N HIS A 87 -17.82 -28.35 9.83
CA HIS A 87 -16.98 -27.29 10.39
C HIS A 87 -17.60 -25.91 10.16
N ASP A 88 -17.19 -24.95 11.00
CA ASP A 88 -17.61 -23.56 11.02
C ASP A 88 -17.13 -22.76 9.78
N LEU A 89 -17.58 -23.22 8.61
CA LEU A 89 -17.22 -22.72 7.29
C LEU A 89 -17.82 -21.35 7.05
N GLU A 90 -19.03 -21.12 7.56
CA GLU A 90 -19.69 -19.82 7.46
C GLU A 90 -18.91 -18.74 8.22
N GLN A 91 -18.44 -19.03 9.45
CA GLN A 91 -17.59 -18.09 10.18
C GLN A 91 -16.27 -17.84 9.44
N ARG A 92 -15.59 -18.89 8.96
CA ARG A 92 -14.34 -18.74 8.18
C ARG A 92 -14.52 -17.92 6.92
N ILE A 93 -15.63 -18.08 6.21
CA ILE A 93 -15.94 -17.27 5.02
C ILE A 93 -16.24 -15.81 5.41
N SER A 94 -16.87 -15.57 6.55
CA SER A 94 -17.05 -14.21 7.08
C SER A 94 -15.70 -13.55 7.37
N GLU A 95 -14.82 -14.22 8.10
CA GLU A 95 -13.46 -13.74 8.42
C GLU A 95 -12.63 -13.50 7.15
N LEU A 96 -12.71 -14.41 6.17
CA LEU A 96 -12.10 -14.25 4.86
C LEU A 96 -12.59 -12.97 4.15
N ASN A 97 -13.90 -12.71 4.16
CA ASN A 97 -14.47 -11.53 3.52
C ASN A 97 -14.08 -10.22 4.21
N GLU A 98 -13.89 -10.23 5.53
CA GLU A 98 -13.31 -9.10 6.25
C GLU A 98 -11.88 -8.82 5.77
N LYS A 99 -11.06 -9.86 5.61
CA LYS A 99 -9.70 -9.73 5.08
C LYS A 99 -9.68 -9.23 3.62
N ILE A 100 -10.63 -9.66 2.80
CA ILE A 100 -10.82 -9.13 1.43
C ILE A 100 -11.18 -7.64 1.47
N SER A 101 -12.03 -7.22 2.42
CA SER A 101 -12.35 -5.81 2.62
C SER A 101 -11.12 -4.99 2.98
N GLU A 102 -10.27 -5.50 3.88
CA GLU A 102 -8.99 -4.85 4.23
C GLU A 102 -8.04 -4.76 3.05
N HIS A 103 -7.89 -5.85 2.27
CA HIS A 103 -7.11 -5.84 1.02
C HIS A 103 -7.61 -4.74 0.07
N ASN A 104 -8.92 -4.66 -0.15
CA ASN A 104 -9.55 -3.69 -1.05
C ASN A 104 -9.39 -2.23 -0.60
N LYS A 105 -9.28 -1.96 0.71
CA LYS A 105 -9.01 -0.61 1.22
C LYS A 105 -7.62 -0.10 0.88
N CYS A 106 -6.67 -1.01 0.62
CA CYS A 106 -5.26 -0.67 0.43
C CYS A 106 -4.76 -0.93 -0.99
N CYS A 107 -5.47 -1.69 -1.82
CA CYS A 107 -5.04 -2.02 -3.18
C CYS A 107 -5.56 -1.02 -4.23
N PRO A 108 -4.90 -0.91 -5.40
CA PRO A 108 -5.34 -0.04 -6.48
C PRO A 108 -6.73 -0.45 -7.02
N PRO A 109 -7.55 0.48 -7.55
CA PRO A 109 -8.90 0.17 -8.05
C PRO A 109 -9.00 -1.01 -9.05
N PRO A 110 -8.06 -1.19 -10.00
CA PRO A 110 -8.08 -2.34 -10.91
C PRO A 110 -7.85 -3.70 -10.25
N MET A 111 -7.33 -3.71 -9.01
CA MET A 111 -6.98 -4.93 -8.27
C MET A 111 -8.04 -5.34 -7.24
N LEU A 112 -9.11 -4.56 -7.08
CA LEU A 112 -10.19 -4.87 -6.16
C LEU A 112 -10.84 -6.22 -6.49
N LYS A 113 -11.16 -6.99 -5.45
CA LYS A 113 -11.77 -8.32 -5.57
C LYS A 113 -13.13 -8.37 -4.88
N GLY A 114 -14.04 -9.19 -5.41
CA GLY A 114 -15.37 -9.40 -4.83
C GLY A 114 -15.36 -10.37 -3.66
N SER A 115 -16.46 -10.38 -2.90
CA SER A 115 -16.70 -11.31 -1.79
C SER A 115 -16.78 -12.77 -2.23
N VAL A 116 -16.43 -13.65 -1.30
CA VAL A 116 -16.42 -15.11 -1.46
C VAL A 116 -17.59 -15.71 -0.67
N TYR A 117 -18.22 -16.72 -1.25
CA TYR A 117 -19.32 -17.51 -0.70
C TYR A 117 -19.09 -18.99 -1.04
N LEU A 118 -19.73 -19.90 -0.32
CA LEU A 118 -19.64 -21.34 -0.63
C LEU A 118 -20.03 -21.64 -2.09
N SER A 119 -21.03 -20.92 -2.62
CA SER A 119 -21.51 -21.10 -3.99
C SER A 119 -20.55 -20.60 -5.08
N ASN A 120 -19.59 -19.74 -4.75
CA ASN A 120 -18.67 -19.15 -5.73
C ASN A 120 -17.19 -19.47 -5.45
N LEU A 121 -16.91 -20.43 -4.55
CA LEU A 121 -15.57 -20.73 -4.07
C LEU A 121 -14.61 -21.12 -5.20
N GLU A 122 -15.09 -21.90 -6.17
CA GLU A 122 -14.29 -22.30 -7.34
C GLU A 122 -13.92 -21.10 -8.23
N THR A 123 -14.89 -20.24 -8.55
CA THR A 123 -14.62 -19.00 -9.29
C THR A 123 -13.72 -18.05 -8.49
N ALA A 124 -13.86 -18.03 -7.16
CA ALA A 124 -13.00 -17.24 -6.29
C ALA A 124 -11.55 -17.74 -6.37
N MET A 125 -11.30 -19.05 -6.27
CA MET A 125 -9.96 -19.61 -6.43
C MET A 125 -9.30 -19.15 -7.73
N GLU A 126 -10.00 -19.20 -8.86
CA GLU A 126 -9.43 -18.73 -10.14
C GLU A 126 -9.11 -17.24 -10.14
N ARG A 127 -9.90 -16.42 -9.46
CA ARG A 127 -9.66 -14.96 -9.35
C ARG A 127 -8.48 -14.63 -8.43
N TRP A 128 -8.16 -15.50 -7.48
CA TRP A 128 -7.14 -15.29 -6.45
C TRP A 128 -5.84 -16.08 -6.70
N LYS A 129 -5.77 -16.90 -7.76
CA LYS A 129 -4.53 -17.40 -8.35
C LYS A 129 -3.64 -16.24 -8.82
#